data_AF-A0A927D5T1-F1
#
_entry.id   AF-A0A927D5T1-F1
#
_cell.length_a   1.000
_cell.length_b   1.000
_cell.length_c   1.000
_cell.angle_alpha   90.00
_cell.angle_beta   90.00
_cell.angle_gamma   90.00
#
_symmetry.space_group_name_H-M   'P 1'
#
loop_
_entity.id
_entity.type
_entity.pdbx_description
1 polymer ?
#
loop_
_entity_poly.entity_id
_entity_poly.type
_entity_poly.pdbx_seq_one_letter_code
_entity_poly.pdbx_strand_id
1 'polypeptide(L)'
;MSEDEPQARLDFKSPEEFRLTCHQLAMRLHYLNRVAMGECGFTWQVAETLERLGATFEEQRDDPTVQALYGDGYTPGKLGREELAAGLHALMYPDKDDT
;
A
#
# COMPACT_ATOMS: atom_id res chain seq x y z
N MET A 1 33.24 15.33 10.76
CA MET A 1 33.02 15.13 9.32
C MET A 1 31.53 15.05 9.14
N SER A 2 31.00 16.04 8.43
CA SER A 2 29.57 16.27 8.23
C SER A 2 29.11 15.36 7.12
N GLU A 3 28.22 14.44 7.43
CA GLU A 3 27.43 13.70 6.44
C GLU A 3 25.97 13.82 6.90
N ASP A 4 25.42 15.02 6.74
CA ASP A 4 24.01 15.14 6.39
C ASP A 4 23.88 14.49 5.01
N GLU A 5 23.80 13.16 4.98
CA GLU A 5 23.23 12.46 3.83
C GLU A 5 21.87 13.12 3.58
N PRO A 6 21.55 13.58 2.36
CA PRO A 6 20.22 14.04 2.07
C PRO A 6 19.31 12.85 2.27
N GLN A 7 18.72 12.74 3.46
CA GLN A 7 17.68 11.78 3.74
C GLN A 7 16.61 12.10 2.72
N ALA A 8 16.49 11.25 1.69
CA ALA A 8 15.61 11.46 0.56
C ALA A 8 14.24 11.75 1.13
N ARG A 9 13.89 13.03 1.15
CA ARG A 9 12.75 13.51 1.91
C ARG A 9 11.57 13.14 1.05
N LEU A 10 10.91 12.03 1.39
CA LEU A 10 9.69 11.59 0.72
C LEU A 10 8.73 12.78 0.72
N ASP A 11 8.58 13.42 -0.43
CA ASP A 11 7.70 14.56 -0.60
C ASP A 11 6.35 14.13 -1.19
N PHE A 12 6.20 12.83 -1.51
CA PHE A 12 4.98 12.18 -1.99
C PHE A 12 4.35 12.98 -3.14
N LYS A 13 5.20 13.48 -4.03
CA LYS A 13 4.79 14.27 -5.20
C LYS A 13 4.26 13.40 -6.31
N SER A 14 4.54 12.11 -6.24
CA SER A 14 4.05 11.14 -7.21
C SER A 14 3.57 9.86 -6.50
N PRO A 15 2.58 9.17 -7.08
CA PRO A 15 2.09 7.89 -6.58
C PRO A 15 3.10 6.76 -6.76
N GLU A 16 3.97 6.86 -7.76
CA GLU A 16 5.12 5.98 -7.93
C GLU A 16 6.04 6.04 -6.69
N GLU A 17 6.19 7.21 -6.05
CA GLU A 17 6.98 7.35 -4.80
C GLU A 17 6.33 6.60 -3.63
N PHE A 18 4.99 6.61 -3.54
CA PHE A 18 4.29 5.83 -2.52
C PHE A 18 4.47 4.33 -2.75
N ARG A 19 4.31 3.86 -3.99
CA ARG A 19 4.59 2.46 -4.36
C ARG A 19 6.02 2.06 -4.02
N LEU A 20 7.00 2.90 -4.40
CA LEU A 20 8.40 2.64 -4.13
C LEU A 20 8.70 2.56 -2.63
N THR A 21 8.11 3.45 -1.84
CA THR A 21 8.24 3.45 -0.38
C THR A 21 7.69 2.15 0.22
N CYS A 22 6.49 1.77 -0.17
CA CYS A 22 5.87 0.52 0.25
C CYS A 22 6.71 -0.71 -0.11
N HIS A 23 7.23 -0.77 -1.34
CA HIS A 23 8.11 -1.84 -1.80
C HIS A 23 9.42 -1.90 -0.98
N GLN A 24 10.07 -0.77 -0.71
CA GLN A 24 11.28 -0.73 0.11
C GLN A 24 11.03 -1.23 1.54
N LEU A 25 9.90 -0.86 2.14
CA LEU A 25 9.50 -1.34 3.47
C LEU A 25 9.22 -2.85 3.45
N ALA A 26 8.51 -3.35 2.45
CA ALA A 26 8.22 -4.77 2.27
C ALA A 26 9.52 -5.58 2.16
N MET A 27 10.46 -5.16 1.30
CA MET A 27 11.77 -5.79 1.14
C MET A 27 12.56 -5.81 2.45
N ARG A 28 12.54 -4.71 3.21
CA ARG A 28 13.21 -4.64 4.51
C ARG A 28 12.57 -5.59 5.52
N LEU A 29 11.25 -5.74 5.50
CA LEU A 29 10.53 -6.67 6.36
C LEU A 29 10.78 -8.13 5.98
N HIS A 30 10.84 -8.49 4.69
CA HIS A 30 11.23 -9.84 4.28
C HIS A 30 12.65 -10.17 4.77
N TYR A 31 13.59 -9.22 4.65
CA TYR A 31 14.93 -9.39 5.20
C TYR A 31 14.89 -9.61 6.72
N LEU A 32 14.21 -8.74 7.47
CA LEU A 32 14.09 -8.88 8.93
C LEU A 32 13.38 -10.17 9.34
N ASN A 33 12.41 -10.62 8.56
CA ASN A 33 11.72 -11.88 8.79
C ASN A 33 12.71 -13.04 8.80
N ARG A 34 13.59 -13.07 7.80
CA ARG A 34 14.62 -14.08 7.64
C ARG A 34 15.72 -14.02 8.70
N VAL A 35 16.19 -12.82 9.06
CA VAL A 35 17.37 -12.69 9.93
C VAL A 35 17.06 -12.52 11.42
N ALA A 36 15.84 -12.10 11.78
CA ALA A 36 15.51 -11.71 13.14
C ALA A 36 14.15 -12.21 13.66
N MET A 37 13.19 -12.55 12.80
CA MET A 37 11.82 -12.94 13.23
C MET A 37 11.50 -14.41 13.00
N GLY A 38 12.51 -15.24 12.68
CA GLY A 38 12.37 -16.69 12.58
C GLY A 38 11.51 -17.16 11.41
N GLU A 39 11.53 -16.43 10.29
CA GLU A 39 10.76 -16.77 9.07
C GLU A 39 9.25 -16.95 9.34
N CYS A 40 8.71 -16.13 10.25
CA CYS A 40 7.31 -16.17 10.64
C CYS A 40 6.38 -15.79 9.49
N GLY A 41 5.30 -16.58 9.32
CA GLY A 41 4.26 -16.32 8.33
C GLY A 41 3.53 -14.99 8.55
N PHE A 42 3.38 -14.52 9.80
CA PHE A 42 2.78 -13.22 10.08
C PHE A 42 3.58 -12.07 9.46
N THR A 43 4.90 -12.02 9.71
CA THR A 43 5.77 -10.98 9.16
C THR A 43 5.84 -11.05 7.64
N TRP A 44 5.79 -12.25 7.07
CA TRP A 44 5.65 -12.44 5.62
C TRP A 44 4.39 -11.74 5.09
N GLN A 45 3.22 -12.03 5.67
CA GLN A 45 1.95 -11.45 5.23
C GLN A 45 1.90 -9.92 5.39
N VAL A 46 2.54 -9.38 6.42
CA VAL A 46 2.66 -7.92 6.59
C VAL A 46 3.48 -7.31 5.44
N ALA A 47 4.59 -7.94 5.04
CA ALA A 47 5.40 -7.46 3.92
C ALA A 47 4.63 -7.51 2.59
N GLU A 48 3.94 -8.62 2.32
CA GLU A 48 3.07 -8.78 1.14
C GLU A 48 1.95 -7.72 1.09
N THR A 49 1.35 -7.44 2.24
CA THR A 49 0.30 -6.42 2.36
C THR A 49 0.83 -5.04 2.00
N LEU A 50 2.05 -4.68 2.44
CA LEU A 50 2.67 -3.41 2.09
C LEU A 50 2.94 -3.30 0.59
N GLU A 51 3.48 -4.35 -0.01
CA GLU A 51 3.76 -4.37 -1.45
C GLU A 51 2.48 -4.19 -2.28
N ARG A 52 1.42 -4.94 -1.94
CA ARG A 52 0.10 -4.83 -2.57
C ARG A 52 -0.53 -3.45 -2.37
N LEU A 53 -0.39 -2.87 -1.18
CA LEU A 53 -0.93 -1.55 -0.89
C LEU A 53 -0.32 -0.48 -1.81
N GLY A 54 0.99 -0.52 -1.99
CA GLY A 54 1.69 0.41 -2.87
C GLY A 54 1.22 0.29 -4.33
N ALA A 55 1.12 -0.94 -4.85
CA ALA A 55 0.61 -1.19 -6.20
C ALA A 55 -0.86 -0.75 -6.36
N THR A 56 -1.72 -1.14 -5.42
CA THR A 56 -3.16 -0.79 -5.42
C THR A 56 -3.35 0.72 -5.43
N PHE A 57 -2.59 1.46 -4.61
CA PHE A 57 -2.69 2.91 -4.58
C PHE A 57 -2.31 3.55 -5.92
N GLU A 58 -1.19 3.12 -6.51
CA GLU A 58 -0.73 3.64 -7.80
C GLU A 58 -1.73 3.37 -8.93
N GLU A 59 -2.32 2.17 -8.96
CA GLU A 59 -3.28 1.75 -9.98
C GLU A 59 -4.64 2.44 -9.83
N GLN A 60 -5.13 2.60 -8.60
CA GLN A 60 -6.53 2.97 -8.33
C GLN A 60 -6.75 4.45 -8.00
N ARG A 61 -5.69 5.24 -7.73
CA ARG A 61 -5.79 6.64 -7.28
C ARG A 61 -6.67 7.53 -8.16
N ASP A 62 -6.60 7.32 -9.47
CA ASP A 62 -7.24 8.14 -10.49
C ASP A 62 -8.44 7.39 -11.11
N ASP A 63 -8.80 6.21 -10.58
CA ASP A 63 -9.97 5.47 -11.02
C ASP A 63 -11.24 6.17 -10.52
N PRO A 64 -12.08 6.71 -11.43
CA PRO A 64 -13.31 7.41 -11.04
C PRO A 64 -14.32 6.49 -10.33
N THR A 65 -14.25 5.17 -10.57
CA THR A 65 -15.08 4.17 -9.89
C THR A 65 -14.68 4.07 -8.43
N VAL A 66 -13.39 3.97 -8.14
CA VAL A 66 -12.87 3.93 -6.77
C VAL A 66 -13.18 5.25 -6.06
N GLN A 67 -12.97 6.39 -6.72
CA GLN A 67 -13.35 7.69 -6.16
C GLN A 67 -14.85 7.77 -5.84
N ALA A 68 -15.73 7.26 -6.71
CA ALA A 68 -17.17 7.24 -6.45
C ALA A 68 -17.56 6.28 -5.31
N LEU A 69 -16.83 5.18 -5.13
CA LEU A 69 -17.07 4.21 -4.06
C LEU A 69 -16.68 4.76 -2.68
N TYR A 70 -15.51 5.40 -2.58
CA TYR A 70 -14.96 5.89 -1.31
C TYR A 70 -15.31 7.34 -0.99
N GLY A 71 -15.61 8.14 -2.02
CA GLY A 71 -15.87 9.57 -1.89
C GLY A 71 -14.60 10.39 -1.65
N ASP A 72 -14.80 11.62 -1.20
CA ASP A 72 -13.75 12.56 -0.86
C ASP A 72 -14.15 13.41 0.37
N GLY A 73 -13.36 14.44 0.70
CA GLY A 73 -13.63 15.32 1.85
C GLY A 73 -14.89 16.20 1.74
N TYR A 74 -15.50 16.26 0.56
CA TYR A 74 -16.66 17.09 0.23
C TYR A 74 -17.89 16.26 -0.20
N THR A 75 -17.66 15.11 -0.82
CA THR A 75 -18.69 14.24 -1.40
C THR A 75 -18.64 12.86 -0.75
N PRO A 76 -19.72 12.38 -0.13
CA PRO A 76 -19.75 11.05 0.46
C PRO A 76 -19.62 9.97 -0.63
N GLY A 77 -18.87 8.91 -0.31
CA GLY A 77 -18.79 7.70 -1.13
C GLY A 77 -20.06 6.86 -1.08
N LYS A 78 -20.16 5.88 -2.00
CA LYS A 78 -21.27 4.92 -2.04
C LYS A 78 -21.15 3.83 -0.97
N LEU A 79 -19.93 3.48 -0.55
CA LEU A 79 -19.70 2.45 0.45
C LEU A 79 -20.04 2.96 1.84
N GLY A 80 -20.73 2.12 2.61
CA GLY A 80 -20.92 2.33 4.04
C GLY A 80 -19.61 2.17 4.81
N ARG A 81 -19.55 2.75 6.01
CA ARG A 81 -18.34 2.75 6.86
C ARG A 81 -17.76 1.35 7.10
N GLU A 82 -18.63 0.36 7.27
CA GLU A 82 -18.24 -1.03 7.52
C GLU A 82 -17.69 -1.74 6.27
N GLU A 83 -18.06 -1.25 5.08
CA GLU A 83 -17.69 -1.84 3.79
C GLU A 83 -16.34 -1.31 3.28
N LEU A 84 -15.89 -0.15 3.75
CA LEU A 84 -14.64 0.49 3.29
C LEU A 84 -13.41 -0.40 3.44
N ALA A 85 -13.26 -1.06 4.59
CA ALA A 85 -12.12 -1.93 4.84
C ALA A 85 -12.16 -3.21 3.98
N ALA A 86 -13.35 -3.79 3.81
CA ALA A 86 -13.55 -4.96 2.97
C ALA A 86 -13.31 -4.63 1.48
N GLY A 87 -13.78 -3.46 1.02
CA GLY A 87 -13.51 -2.97 -0.33
C GLY A 87 -12.03 -2.76 -0.58
N LEU A 88 -11.29 -2.21 0.39
CA LEU A 88 -9.85 -1.97 0.22
C LEU A 88 -9.10 -3.30 0.14
N HIS A 89 -9.49 -4.25 0.99
CA HIS A 89 -8.98 -5.60 0.94
C HIS A 89 -9.24 -6.25 -0.43
N ALA A 90 -10.45 -6.13 -0.98
CA ALA A 90 -10.78 -6.68 -2.30
C ALA A 90 -9.90 -6.08 -3.42
N LEU A 91 -9.64 -4.77 -3.37
CA LEU A 91 -8.72 -4.11 -4.31
C LEU A 91 -7.28 -4.64 -4.19
N MET A 92 -6.81 -4.93 -2.98
CA MET A 92 -5.45 -5.43 -2.73
C MET A 92 -5.26 -6.92 -3.04
N TYR A 93 -6.36 -7.68 -3.06
CA TYR A 93 -6.38 -9.13 -3.26
C TYR A 93 -7.45 -9.49 -4.28
N PRO A 94 -7.29 -9.09 -5.55
CA PRO A 94 -8.24 -9.43 -6.59
C PRO A 94 -8.28 -10.94 -6.79
N ASP A 95 -9.47 -11.47 -7.04
CA ASP A 95 -9.64 -12.87 -7.38
C ASP A 95 -8.95 -13.15 -8.73
N LYS A 96 -8.42 -14.37 -8.88
CA LYS A 96 -7.63 -14.78 -10.05
C LYS A 96 -8.36 -14.70 -11.40
N ASP A 97 -9.68 -14.52 -11.37
CA ASP A 97 -10.55 -14.53 -12.54
C ASP A 97 -10.84 -13.10 -13.08
N ASP A 98 -10.33 -12.05 -12.42
CA ASP A 98 -10.53 -10.64 -12.81
C ASP A 98 -9.36 -10.03 -13.63
N THR A 99 -8.45 -10.86 -14.17
CA THR A 99 -7.35 -10.44 -15.07
C THR A 99 -7.43 -11.06 -16.46
#